data_AF-A0A937VF59-F1
#
_entry.id   AF-A0A937VF59-F1
#
_cell.length_a   1.000
_cell.length_b   1.000
_cell.length_c   1.000
_cell.angle_alpha   90.00
_cell.angle_beta   90.00
_cell.angle_gamma   90.00
#
_symmetry.space_group_name_H-M   'P 1'
#
loop_
_entity.id
_entity.type
_entity.pdbx_description
1 polymer ?
#
loop_
_entity_poly.entity_id
_entity_poly.type
_entity_poly.pdbx_seq_one_letter_code
_entity_poly.pdbx_strand_id
1 'polypeptide(L)'
;MSQATLSRQIINDAQGRPIAVILPIEEYTLIKSILEEHDQNEARKIQEIELAANDPLFLADLKETMAAFEAVDAEWWEHAR
;
A
#
# COMPACT_ATOMS: atom_id res chain seq x y z
N MET A 1 -23.01 -32.39 23.13
CA MET A 1 -21.86 -31.49 23.20
C MET A 1 -22.24 -30.22 22.46
N SER A 2 -22.18 -29.04 23.10
CA SER A 2 -22.46 -27.78 22.41
C SER A 2 -21.24 -27.42 21.57
N GLN A 3 -21.38 -27.49 20.25
CA GLN A 3 -20.37 -27.00 19.32
C GLN A 3 -20.28 -25.48 19.51
N ALA A 4 -19.19 -25.01 20.13
CA ALA A 4 -18.94 -23.59 20.27
C ALA A 4 -18.58 -23.05 18.87
N THR A 5 -19.52 -22.37 18.23
CA THR A 5 -19.25 -21.62 17.01
C THR A 5 -18.39 -20.42 17.43
N LEU A 6 -17.09 -20.47 17.12
CA LEU A 6 -16.19 -19.36 17.41
C LEU A 6 -16.61 -18.20 16.50
N SER A 7 -17.20 -17.15 17.07
CA SER A 7 -17.51 -15.93 16.32
C SER A 7 -16.23 -15.10 16.10
N ARG A 8 -16.28 -14.13 15.17
CA ARG A 8 -15.22 -13.15 14.97
C ARG A 8 -14.81 -12.51 16.30
N GLN A 9 -13.52 -12.53 16.61
CA GLN A 9 -12.97 -11.89 17.81
C GLN A 9 -11.90 -10.87 17.42
N ILE A 10 -11.86 -9.75 18.14
CA ILE A 10 -10.83 -8.72 17.98
C ILE A 10 -9.88 -8.82 19.16
N ILE A 11 -8.59 -8.87 18.86
CA ILE A 11 -7.51 -8.85 19.86
C ILE A 11 -7.01 -7.42 19.94
N ASN A 12 -7.02 -6.85 21.14
CA ASN A 12 -6.53 -5.51 21.41
C ASN A 12 -5.19 -5.53 22.15
N ASP A 13 -4.39 -4.47 21.99
CA ASP A 13 -3.18 -4.23 22.79
C ASP A 13 -3.52 -3.73 24.21
N ALA A 14 -2.48 -3.47 25.02
CA ALA A 14 -2.61 -2.96 26.38
C ALA A 14 -3.25 -1.56 26.47
N GLN A 15 -3.30 -0.83 25.35
CA GLN A 15 -3.92 0.48 25.22
C GLN A 15 -5.34 0.39 24.64
N GLY A 16 -5.85 -0.82 24.39
CA GLY A 16 -7.18 -1.07 23.82
C GLY A 16 -7.26 -0.88 22.31
N ARG A 17 -6.12 -0.76 21.61
CA ARG A 17 -6.08 -0.63 20.15
C ARG A 17 -6.16 -2.01 19.49
N PRO A 18 -6.97 -2.21 18.44
CA PRO A 18 -7.07 -3.49 17.75
C PRO A 18 -5.78 -3.81 17.01
N ILE A 19 -5.21 -4.99 17.28
CA ILE A 19 -3.94 -5.45 16.67
C ILE A 19 -4.12 -6.73 15.84
N ALA A 20 -5.17 -7.51 16.10
CA ALA A 20 -5.44 -8.71 15.32
C ALA A 20 -6.94 -9.08 15.36
N VAL A 21 -7.35 -9.96 14.45
CA VAL A 21 -8.70 -10.52 14.39
C VAL A 21 -8.60 -12.05 14.26
N ILE A 22 -9.38 -12.78 15.05
CA ILE A 22 -9.59 -14.21 14.87
C ILE A 22 -10.88 -14.37 14.07
N LEU A 23 -10.80 -15.10 12.97
CA LEU A 23 -11.93 -15.38 12.09
C LEU A 23 -12.26 -16.88 12.07
N PRO A 24 -13.53 -17.25 11.89
CA PRO A 24 -13.89 -18.61 11.47
C PRO A 24 -13.17 -19.00 10.18
N ILE A 25 -12.91 -20.30 10.00
CA ILE A 25 -12.18 -20.81 8.82
C ILE A 25 -12.92 -20.44 7.53
N GLU A 26 -14.25 -20.47 7.55
CA GLU A 26 -15.09 -20.14 6.41
C GLU A 26 -14.91 -18.68 5.99
N GLU A 27 -14.90 -17.75 6.95
CA GLU A 27 -14.67 -16.32 6.70
C GLU A 27 -13.23 -16.03 6.28
N TYR A 28 -12.25 -16.68 6.92
CA TYR A 28 -10.84 -16.53 6.53
C TYR A 28 -10.61 -16.99 5.09
N THR A 29 -11.22 -18.10 4.68
CA THR A 29 -11.07 -18.64 3.32
C THR A 29 -11.54 -17.64 2.25
N LEU A 30 -12.56 -16.82 2.54
CA LEU A 30 -13.06 -15.81 1.61
C LEU A 30 -12.09 -14.64 1.41
N ILE A 31 -11.30 -14.30 2.42
CA ILE A 31 -10.38 -13.15 2.38
C ILE A 31 -8.91 -13.53 2.20
N LYS A 32 -8.58 -14.83 2.29
CA LYS A 32 -7.22 -15.35 2.26
C LYS A 32 -6.45 -14.86 1.02
N SER A 33 -7.04 -14.97 -0.17
CA SER A 33 -6.39 -14.54 -1.41
C SER A 33 -6.11 -13.04 -1.43
N ILE A 34 -7.02 -12.22 -0.88
CA ILE A 34 -6.85 -10.77 -0.80
C ILE A 34 -5.69 -10.42 0.14
N LEU A 35 -5.58 -11.11 1.27
CA LEU A 35 -4.49 -10.93 2.22
C LEU A 35 -3.14 -11.33 1.61
N GLU A 36 -3.08 -12.46 0.90
CA GLU A 36 -1.87 -12.95 0.23
C GLU A 36 -1.45 -12.04 -0.94
N GLU A 37 -2.41 -11.54 -1.73
CA GLU A 37 -2.15 -10.60 -2.83
C GLU A 37 -1.63 -9.25 -2.32
N HIS A 38 -2.19 -8.73 -1.22
CA HIS A 38 -1.75 -7.47 -0.64
C HIS A 38 -0.28 -7.53 -0.19
N ASP A 39 0.08 -8.61 0.51
CA ASP A 39 1.43 -8.79 1.07
C ASP A 39 2.50 -8.92 -0.03
N GLN A 40 2.17 -9.64 -1.12
CA GLN A 40 3.08 -9.81 -2.26
C GLN A 40 3.20 -8.55 -3.13
N ASN A 41 2.10 -7.81 -3.30
CA ASN A 41 2.08 -6.62 -4.16
C ASN A 41 2.83 -5.45 -3.51
N GLU A 42 2.75 -5.29 -2.19
CA GLU A 42 3.50 -4.25 -1.48
C GLU A 42 5.00 -4.51 -1.52
N ALA A 43 5.44 -5.74 -1.20
CA ALA A 43 6.84 -6.13 -1.28
C ALA A 43 7.41 -5.96 -2.71
N ARG A 44 6.64 -6.35 -3.74
CA ARG A 44 7.06 -6.20 -5.14
C ARG A 44 7.17 -4.73 -5.55
N LYS A 45 6.23 -3.89 -5.15
CA LYS A 45 6.28 -2.44 -5.44
C LYS A 45 7.47 -1.77 -4.78
N ILE A 46 7.79 -2.12 -3.54
CA ILE A 46 8.98 -1.61 -2.85
C ILE A 46 10.24 -1.98 -3.64
N GLN A 47 10.35 -3.25 -4.06
CA GLN A 47 11.48 -3.72 -4.86
C GLN A 47 11.57 -3.02 -6.22
N GLU A 48 10.45 -2.80 -6.91
CA GLU A 48 10.40 -2.06 -8.18
C GLU A 48 10.87 -0.60 -8.01
N ILE A 49 10.49 0.07 -6.91
CA ILE A 49 10.95 1.42 -6.58
C ILE A 49 12.45 1.44 -6.27
N GLU A 50 12.96 0.47 -5.51
CA GLU A 50 14.39 0.36 -5.21
C GLU A 50 15.23 0.16 -6.47
N LEU A 51 14.74 -0.67 -7.42
CA LEU A 51 15.39 -0.86 -8.71
C LEU A 51 15.36 0.42 -9.55
N ALA A 52 14.21 1.08 -9.65
CA ALA A 52 14.06 2.32 -10.39
C ALA A 52 14.95 3.45 -9.84
N ALA A 53 15.09 3.55 -8.52
CA ALA A 53 15.96 4.54 -7.87
C ALA A 53 17.45 4.39 -8.21
N ASN A 54 17.86 3.21 -8.69
CA ASN A 54 19.23 2.92 -9.11
C ASN A 54 19.38 2.81 -10.64
N ASP A 55 18.31 2.97 -11.41
CA ASP A 55 18.33 2.93 -12.87
C ASP A 55 18.65 4.32 -13.45
N PRO A 56 19.79 4.50 -14.13
CA PRO A 56 20.17 5.78 -14.72
C PRO A 56 19.19 6.30 -15.78
N LEU A 57 18.52 5.41 -16.52
CA LEU A 57 17.53 5.80 -17.53
C LEU A 57 16.27 6.36 -16.86
N PHE A 58 15.76 5.65 -15.85
CA PHE A 58 14.64 6.11 -15.05
C PHE A 58 14.90 7.48 -14.41
N LEU A 59 16.10 7.70 -13.85
CA LEU A 59 16.46 8.99 -13.25
C LEU A 59 16.57 10.12 -14.27
N ALA A 60 17.03 9.83 -15.49
CA ALA A 60 17.06 10.81 -16.58
C ALA A 60 15.65 11.22 -17.00
N ASP A 61 14.77 10.25 -17.21
CA ASP A 61 13.36 10.47 -17.58
C ASP A 61 12.60 11.21 -16.47
N LEU A 62 12.85 10.84 -15.21
CA LEU A 62 12.27 11.50 -14.04
C LEU A 62 12.68 12.98 -14.00
N LYS A 63 13.97 13.27 -14.23
CA LYS A 63 14.49 14.64 -14.24
C LYS A 63 13.87 15.47 -15.37
N GLU A 64 13.75 14.90 -16.56
CA GLU A 64 13.10 15.57 -17.70
C GLU A 64 11.63 15.87 -17.40
N THR A 65 10.91 14.89 -16.85
CA THR A 65 9.51 15.05 -16.46
C THR A 65 9.34 16.13 -15.39
N MET A 66 10.18 16.13 -14.36
CA MET A 66 10.17 17.16 -13.30
C MET A 66 10.44 18.55 -13.87
N ALA A 67 11.38 18.68 -14.82
CA ALA A 67 11.67 19.96 -15.48
C ALA A 67 10.48 20.46 -16.32
N ALA A 68 9.75 19.56 -16.98
CA ALA A 68 8.52 19.92 -17.70
C ALA A 68 7.42 20.41 -16.75
N PHE A 69 7.27 19.79 -15.58
CA PHE A 69 6.33 20.28 -14.55
C PHE A 69 6.73 21.66 -14.00
N GLU A 70 8.02 21.89 -13.74
CA GLU A 70 8.53 23.18 -13.29
C GLU A 70 8.26 24.30 -14.31
N ALA A 71 8.44 24.02 -15.59
CA ALA A 71 8.12 24.97 -16.67
C ALA A 71 6.62 25.31 -16.71
N VAL A 72 5.74 24.32 -16.54
CA VAL A 72 4.28 24.52 -16.54
C VAL A 72 3.81 25.25 -15.27
N ASP A 73 4.38 24.94 -14.11
CA ASP A 73 4.06 25.64 -12.86
C ASP A 73 4.45 27.12 -12.94
N ALA A 74 5.62 27.43 -13.52
CA ALA A 74 6.04 28.81 -13.78
C ALA A 74 5.07 29.57 -14.69
N GLU A 75 4.57 28.96 -15.78
CA GLU A 75 3.56 29.56 -16.65
C GLU A 75 2.23 29.85 -15.91
N TRP A 76 1.81 28.94 -15.03
CA TRP A 76 0.57 29.09 -14.26
C TRP A 76 0.65 30.24 -13.24
N TRP A 77 1.79 30.43 -12.59
CA TRP A 77 1.97 31.50 -11.59
C TRP A 77 2.18 32.88 -12.22
N GLU A 78 2.77 32.99 -13.42
CA GLU A 78 2.96 34.28 -14.10
C GLU A 78 1.69 34.81 -14.77
N HIS A 79 0.75 33.95 -15.17
CA HIS A 79 -0.53 34.36 -15.77
C HIS A 79 -1.59 34.80 -14.74
N ALA A 80 -1.32 34.62 -13.45
CA ALA A 80 -2.21 35.04 -12.36
C ALA A 80 -2.00 36.50 -11.91
N ARG A 81 -1.20 37.30 -12.64
CA ARG A 81 -0.86 38.68 -12.31
C ARG A 81 -1.39 39.70 -13.31
#